data_AF-A0A550HAI3-F1
#
_entry.id   AF-A0A550HAI3-F1
#
_cell.length_a   1.000
_cell.length_b   1.000
_cell.length_c   1.000
_cell.angle_alpha   90.00
_cell.angle_beta   90.00
_cell.angle_gamma   90.00
#
_symmetry.space_group_name_H-M   'P 1'
#
loop_
_entity.id
_entity.type
_entity.pdbx_description
1 polymer ?
#
loop_
_entity_poly.entity_id
_entity_poly.type
_entity_poly.pdbx_seq_one_letter_code
_entity_poly.pdbx_strand_id
1 'polypeptide(L)' 'MPKMTSGPARPWHPGMTTVSKEDIKHMRPKQRNKYRRLGFTWAEIKKIDRAIGRGETTLTLRTTAGEVTLALPPKS' A
#
# COMPACT_ATOMS: atom_id res chain seq x y z
N MET A 1 -28.29 8.72 -38.05
CA MET A 1 -27.69 9.57 -37.01
C MET A 1 -28.53 9.43 -35.72
N PRO A 2 -27.97 9.57 -34.51
CA PRO A 2 -27.42 8.49 -33.68
C PRO A 2 -28.08 8.39 -32.29
N LYS A 3 -27.77 7.34 -31.52
CA LYS A 3 -27.66 7.44 -30.04
C LYS A 3 -26.77 6.31 -29.50
N MET A 4 -25.46 6.49 -29.67
CA MET A 4 -24.50 5.92 -28.73
C MET A 4 -24.68 6.67 -27.42
N THR A 5 -25.35 6.04 -26.45
CA THR A 5 -25.38 6.55 -25.08
C THR A 5 -24.04 6.21 -24.43
N SER A 6 -23.06 7.08 -24.65
CA SER A 6 -21.87 7.16 -23.81
C SER A 6 -22.31 7.55 -22.40
N GLY A 7 -22.44 6.56 -21.52
CA GLY A 7 -22.47 6.81 -20.08
C GLY A 7 -21.18 7.54 -19.67
N PRO A 8 -21.20 8.38 -18.63
CA PRO A 8 -20.05 9.19 -18.27
C PRO A 8 -18.87 8.27 -17.98
N ALA A 9 -17.79 8.45 -18.74
CA ALA A 9 -16.50 7.88 -18.41
C ALA A 9 -16.18 8.32 -16.98
N ARG A 10 -15.93 7.35 -16.09
CA ARG A 10 -15.53 7.63 -14.71
C ARG A 10 -14.37 8.63 -14.74
N PRO A 11 -14.40 9.73 -13.97
CA PRO A 11 -13.29 10.65 -13.91
C PRO A 11 -12.04 9.89 -13.46
N TRP A 12 -11.04 9.87 -14.33
CA TRP A 12 -9.73 9.33 -14.02
C TRP A 12 -9.09 10.31 -13.02
N HIS A 13 -9.07 9.95 -11.74
CA HIS A 13 -8.38 10.74 -10.70
C HIS A 13 -6.89 10.35 -10.70
N PRO A 14 -5.95 11.26 -11.05
CA PRO A 14 -4.53 10.94 -11.16
C PRO A 14 -3.80 10.80 -9.79
N GLY A 15 -4.54 10.60 -8.69
CA GLY A 15 -3.99 10.45 -7.34
C GLY A 15 -4.21 9.07 -6.70
N MET A 16 -5.04 8.22 -7.29
CA MET A 16 -5.37 6.90 -6.72
C MET A 16 -4.55 5.82 -7.42
N THR A 17 -3.24 5.82 -7.20
CA THR A 17 -2.42 4.65 -7.54
C THR A 17 -2.94 3.49 -6.70
N THR A 18 -3.69 2.59 -7.33
CA THR A 18 -4.22 1.37 -6.72
C THR A 18 -3.05 0.44 -6.45
N VAL A 19 -2.30 0.75 -5.38
CA VAL A 19 -1.27 -0.14 -4.88
C VAL A 19 -1.96 -1.45 -4.55
N SER A 20 -1.51 -2.51 -5.19
CA SER A 20 -2.11 -3.82 -5.09
C SER A 20 -1.19 -4.79 -4.38
N LYS A 21 -1.68 -5.99 -4.10
CA LYS A 21 -0.93 -7.02 -3.37
C LYS A 21 0.33 -7.45 -4.13
N GLU A 22 0.29 -7.37 -5.46
CA GLU A 22 1.33 -7.77 -6.39
C GLU A 22 2.57 -6.85 -6.34
N ASP A 23 2.40 -5.63 -5.82
CA ASP A 23 3.49 -4.67 -5.63
C ASP A 23 4.41 -5.02 -4.44
N ILE A 24 4.01 -5.96 -3.59
CA ILE A 24 4.70 -6.31 -2.34
C ILE A 24 5.63 -7.50 -2.61
N LYS A 25 6.94 -7.26 -2.57
CA LYS A 25 7.97 -8.22 -3.01
C LYS A 25 8.81 -8.81 -1.89
N HIS A 26 9.10 -8.02 -0.87
CA HIS A 26 10.05 -8.36 0.19
C HIS A 26 9.36 -8.95 1.44
N MET A 27 8.09 -8.61 1.64
CA MET A 27 7.33 -9.03 2.80
C MET A 27 6.63 -10.39 2.58
N ARG A 28 6.66 -11.26 3.59
CA ARG A 28 5.94 -12.55 3.54
C ARG A 28 4.42 -12.33 3.56
N PRO A 29 3.60 -13.23 2.94
CA PRO A 29 2.14 -13.12 2.95
C PRO A 29 1.51 -13.00 4.35
N LYS A 30 2.08 -13.69 5.36
CA LYS A 30 1.62 -13.61 6.76
C LYS A 30 1.81 -12.20 7.36
N GLN A 31 2.95 -11.57 7.09
CA GLN A 31 3.24 -10.21 7.57
C GLN A 31 2.32 -9.19 6.91
N ARG A 32 2.12 -9.30 5.59
CA ARG A 32 1.19 -8.46 4.84
C ARG A 32 -0.23 -8.54 5.41
N ASN A 33 -0.72 -9.75 5.67
CA ASN A 33 -2.05 -9.94 6.25
C ASN A 33 -2.14 -9.38 7.68
N LYS A 34 -1.07 -9.43 8.47
CA LYS A 34 -1.00 -8.77 9.79
C LYS A 34 -1.21 -7.26 9.65
N TYR A 35 -0.47 -6.59 8.76
CA TYR A 35 -0.64 -5.14 8.56
C TYR A 35 -2.03 -4.79 8.02
N ARG A 36 -2.60 -5.59 7.11
CA ARG A 36 -4.00 -5.40 6.67
C ARG A 36 -4.99 -5.49 7.82
N ARG A 37 -4.82 -6.43 8.75
CA ARG A 37 -5.67 -6.57 9.95
C ARG A 37 -5.50 -5.43 10.95
N LEU A 38 -4.32 -4.81 10.99
CA LEU A 38 -4.04 -3.62 11.80
C LEU A 38 -4.60 -2.33 11.18
N GLY A 39 -5.26 -2.41 10.01
CA GLY A 39 -5.89 -1.25 9.37
C GLY A 39 -5.01 -0.53 8.35
N PHE A 40 -3.78 -1.00 8.09
CA PHE A 40 -2.92 -0.37 7.08
C PHE A 40 -3.49 -0.54 5.67
N THR A 41 -3.45 0.55 4.92
CA THR A 41 -3.76 0.61 3.50
C THR A 41 -2.69 -0.12 2.69
N TRP A 42 -3.03 -0.51 1.45
CA TRP A 42 -2.04 -1.13 0.56
C TRP A 42 -0.84 -0.21 0.26
N ALA A 43 -1.08 1.10 0.16
CA ALA A 43 -0.03 2.09 -0.04
C ALA A 43 0.95 2.14 1.14
N GLU A 44 0.46 2.11 2.38
CA GLU A 44 1.31 2.04 3.57
C GLU A 44 2.09 0.73 3.63
N ILE A 45 1.43 -0.40 3.33
CA ILE A 45 2.09 -1.70 3.29
C ILE A 45 3.21 -1.75 2.24
N LYS A 46 3.04 -1.09 1.09
CA LYS A 46 4.12 -0.96 0.09
C LYS A 46 5.29 -0.12 0.58
N LYS A 47 5.05 0.89 1.44
CA LYS A 47 6.15 1.62 2.11
C LYS A 47 6.92 0.72 3.06
N ILE A 48 6.20 -0.10 3.84
CA ILE A 48 6.80 -1.11 4.74
C ILE A 48 7.62 -2.12 3.94
N ASP A 49 7.07 -2.64 2.84
CA ASP A 49 7.76 -3.59 1.95
C ASP A 49 9.06 -3.03 1.38
N ARG A 50 9.03 -1.77 0.93
CA ARG A 50 10.22 -1.07 0.43
C ARG A 50 11.28 -0.88 1.52
N ALA A 51 10.88 -0.50 2.73
CA ALA A 51 11.80 -0.34 3.85
C ALA A 51 12.48 -1.68 4.22
N ILE A 52 11.72 -2.78 4.24
CA ILE A 52 12.28 -4.13 4.38
C ILE A 52 13.27 -4.45 3.25
N GLY A 53 12.93 -4.13 2.00
CA GLY A 53 13.81 -4.34 0.84
C GLY A 53 15.14 -3.57 0.94
N ARG A 54 15.13 -2.40 1.58
CA ARG A 54 16.34 -1.60 1.87
C ARG A 54 17.14 -2.10 3.07
N GLY A 55 16.57 -2.99 3.88
CA GLY A 55 17.19 -3.44 5.13
C GLY A 55 17.01 -2.46 6.29
N GLU A 56 16.02 -1.57 6.22
CA GLU A 56 15.65 -0.73 7.37
C GLU A 56 15.07 -1.62 8.48
N THR A 57 15.48 -1.37 9.73
CA THR A 57 15.00 -2.09 10.92
C THR A 57 13.84 -1.38 11.61
N THR A 58 13.65 -0.10 11.31
CA THR A 58 12.57 0.72 11.82
C THR A 58 12.01 1.59 10.70
N LEU A 59 10.70 1.81 10.72
CA LEU A 59 10.03 2.72 9.79
C LEU A 59 8.96 3.52 10.52
N THR A 60 9.05 4.83 10.40
CA THR A 60 8.02 5.75 10.89
C THR A 60 7.07 6.12 9.77
N LEU A 61 5.78 5.88 9.98
CA LEU A 61 4.71 6.16 9.03
C LEU A 61 3.75 7.17 9.63
N ARG A 62 3.43 8.22 8.86
CA ARG A 62 2.25 9.04 9.13
C ARG A 62 1.03 8.36 8.54
N THR A 63 0.17 7.89 9.42
CA THR A 63 -1.13 7.30 9.12
C THR A 63 -2.24 8.29 9.46
N THR A 64 -3.47 8.00 9.05
CA THR A 64 -4.65 8.80 9.46
C THR A 64 -4.84 8.83 10.97
N ALA A 65 -4.40 7.78 11.69
CA ALA A 65 -4.47 7.68 13.14
C ALA A 65 -3.31 8.39 13.86
N GLY A 66 -2.38 9.00 13.12
CA GLY A 66 -1.18 9.64 13.65
C GLY A 66 0.11 8.96 13.20
N GLU A 67 1.21 9.34 13.85
CA GLU A 67 2.54 8.82 13.54
C GLU A 67 2.77 7.48 14.26
N VAL A 68 3.12 6.45 13.49
CA VAL A 68 3.35 5.09 13.98
C VAL A 68 4.75 4.65 13.61
N THR A 69 5.54 4.27 14.61
CA THR A 69 6.85 3.66 14.42
C THR A 69 6.73 2.15 14.44
N LEU A 70 7.17 1.50 13.37
CA LEU A 70 7.14 0.06 13.20
C LEU A 70 8.55 -0.52 13.28
N ALA A 71 8.73 -1.56 14.09
CA ALA A 71 9.89 -2.44 13.99
C ALA A 71 9.72 -3.38 12.79
N LEU A 72 10.72 -3.40 11.92
CA LEU A 72 10.76 -4.21 10.71
C LEU A 72 11.62 -5.45 10.91
N PRO A 73 11.28 -6.58 10.26
CA PRO A 73 12.15 -7.74 10.26
C PRO A 73 13.48 -7.40 9.57
N PRO A 74 14.60 -7.99 10.00
CA PRO A 74 15.85 -7.88 9.27
C PRO A 74 15.69 -8.46 7.86
N LYS A 75 16.42 -7.88 6.91
CA LYS A 75 16.48 -8.40 5.55
C LYS A 75 17.04 -9.82 5.61
N SER A 76 16.22 -10.79 5.18
CA SER A 76 16.65 -12.19 5.00
C SER A 76 17.53 -12.33 3.77
#